data_AF-A0A7R9Y3N1-F1
#
_entry.id   AF-A0A7R9Y3N1-F1
#
_cell.length_a   1.000
_cell.length_b   1.000
_cell.length_c   1.000
_cell.angle_alpha   90.00
_cell.angle_beta   90.00
_cell.angle_gamma   90.00
#
_symmetry.space_group_name_H-M   'P 1'
#
loop_
_entity.id
_entity.type
_entity.pdbx_description
1 polymer ?
#
loop_
_entity_poly.entity_id
_entity_poly.type
_entity_poly.pdbx_seq_one_letter_code
_entity_poly.pdbx_strand_id
1 'polypeptide(L)'
;DDGGGETAFPDSEWIDPTADRGSGWSECAEDHVAVKPKKGDGLLFWSITPEGVIDQQSMHAGCPVLGKSVKWTATKWIHARPFRHQFPPPPAAPPGCADTVAMCKSWANSGECKKNPGFMLESCALSCKSCDGMK
;
A
#
# COMPACT_ATOMS: atom_id res chain seq x y z
N ASP A 1 -12.85 -13.84 -25.45
CA ASP A 1 -14.10 -13.97 -24.67
C ASP A 1 -14.30 -12.76 -23.78
N ASP A 2 -15.55 -12.50 -23.41
CA ASP A 2 -15.91 -11.48 -22.40
C ASP A 2 -15.51 -11.99 -21.01
N GLY A 3 -14.97 -11.11 -20.13
CA GLY A 3 -14.51 -11.51 -18.80
C GLY A 3 -13.49 -10.56 -18.16
N GLY A 4 -12.61 -11.11 -17.33
CA GLY A 4 -11.60 -10.36 -16.59
C GLY A 4 -12.19 -9.41 -15.54
N GLY A 5 -11.46 -8.33 -15.26
CA GLY A 5 -11.89 -7.35 -14.27
C GLY A 5 -11.83 -7.85 -12.83
N GLU A 6 -11.03 -8.87 -12.52
CA GLU A 6 -10.80 -9.30 -11.14
C GLU A 6 -10.15 -8.19 -10.31
N THR A 7 -10.33 -8.25 -9.00
CA THR A 7 -9.44 -7.54 -8.08
C THR A 7 -8.41 -8.55 -7.58
N ALA A 8 -7.14 -8.36 -7.95
CA ALA A 8 -6.04 -9.25 -7.61
C ALA A 8 -5.13 -8.62 -6.54
N PHE A 9 -4.48 -9.46 -5.73
CA PHE A 9 -3.53 -9.11 -4.68
C PHE A 9 -2.22 -9.86 -4.94
N PRO A 10 -1.29 -9.28 -5.72
CA PRO A 10 -0.12 -10.00 -6.22
C PRO A 10 0.84 -10.49 -5.12
N ASP A 11 0.91 -9.73 -4.03
CA ASP A 11 1.82 -9.98 -2.91
C ASP A 11 1.16 -10.76 -1.74
N SER A 12 -0.10 -11.19 -1.91
CA SER A 12 -0.85 -11.95 -0.90
C SER A 12 -0.83 -13.45 -1.17
N GLU A 13 -0.96 -14.22 -0.10
CA GLU A 13 -1.13 -15.68 -0.15
C GLU A 13 -2.53 -16.11 0.32
N TRP A 14 -3.04 -17.20 -0.27
CA TRP A 14 -4.29 -17.80 0.17
C TRP A 14 -4.11 -18.45 1.56
N ILE A 15 -4.95 -18.07 2.53
CA ILE A 15 -4.90 -18.62 3.89
C ILE A 15 -5.17 -20.12 3.89
N ASP A 16 -6.12 -20.58 3.07
CA ASP A 16 -6.38 -21.99 2.85
C ASP A 16 -5.78 -22.42 1.50
N PRO A 17 -4.65 -23.15 1.49
CA PRO A 17 -4.03 -23.61 0.25
C PRO A 17 -4.87 -24.66 -0.49
N THR A 18 -5.87 -25.25 0.17
CA THR A 18 -6.74 -26.31 -0.39
C THR A 18 -8.08 -25.79 -0.90
N ALA A 19 -8.39 -24.52 -0.69
CA ALA A 19 -9.64 -23.92 -1.12
C ALA A 19 -9.78 -23.99 -2.65
N ASP A 20 -10.96 -24.41 -3.13
CA ASP A 20 -11.31 -24.34 -4.53
C ASP A 20 -11.46 -22.87 -4.95
N ARG A 21 -10.58 -22.42 -5.84
CA ARG A 21 -10.56 -21.06 -6.38
C ARG A 21 -11.47 -20.94 -7.60
N GLY A 22 -12.09 -22.03 -8.04
CA GLY A 22 -12.78 -22.10 -9.32
C GLY A 22 -11.83 -21.89 -10.50
N SER A 23 -12.41 -21.85 -11.70
CA SER A 23 -11.69 -21.75 -12.97
C SER A 23 -12.07 -20.48 -13.74
N GLY A 24 -11.37 -20.21 -14.85
CA GLY A 24 -11.65 -19.09 -15.74
C GLY A 24 -11.17 -17.74 -15.20
N TRP A 25 -9.99 -17.74 -14.59
CA TRP A 25 -9.29 -16.53 -14.19
C TRP A 25 -8.57 -15.91 -15.40
N SER A 26 -8.41 -14.59 -15.42
CA SER A 26 -7.50 -13.95 -16.36
C SER A 26 -6.04 -14.19 -15.98
N GLU A 27 -5.10 -14.04 -16.93
CA GLU A 27 -3.65 -14.16 -16.69
C GLU A 27 -3.18 -13.26 -15.53
N CYS A 28 -3.79 -12.09 -15.36
CA CYS A 28 -3.53 -11.17 -14.26
C CYS A 28 -3.93 -11.70 -12.88
N ALA A 29 -4.82 -12.70 -12.81
CA ALA A 29 -5.43 -13.19 -11.58
C ALA A 29 -5.11 -14.66 -11.25
N GLU A 30 -4.72 -15.47 -12.25
CA GLU A 30 -4.67 -16.93 -12.16
C GLU A 30 -3.78 -17.48 -11.03
N ASP A 31 -2.68 -16.80 -10.72
CA ASP A 31 -1.70 -17.22 -9.69
C ASP A 31 -1.68 -16.35 -8.43
N HIS A 32 -2.67 -15.46 -8.27
CA HIS A 32 -2.73 -14.54 -7.15
C HIS A 32 -3.94 -14.78 -6.26
N VAL A 33 -3.94 -14.19 -5.07
CA VAL A 33 -5.20 -13.99 -4.35
C VAL A 33 -6.04 -13.03 -5.16
N ALA A 34 -7.19 -13.48 -5.65
CA ALA A 34 -8.02 -12.69 -6.54
C ALA A 34 -9.50 -12.94 -6.30
N VAL A 35 -10.30 -11.93 -6.64
CA VAL A 35 -11.76 -11.96 -6.49
C VAL A 35 -12.40 -11.56 -7.80
N LYS A 36 -13.28 -12.43 -8.32
CA LYS A 36 -14.09 -12.13 -9.49
C LYS A 36 -15.15 -11.08 -9.15
N PRO A 37 -15.37 -10.06 -9.99
CA PRO A 37 -16.39 -9.06 -9.74
C PRO A 37 -17.78 -9.68 -9.90
N LYS A 38 -18.60 -9.60 -8.84
CA LYS A 38 -20.00 -10.03 -8.87
C LYS A 38 -20.89 -8.91 -8.33
N LYS A 39 -21.99 -8.65 -9.04
CA LYS A 39 -22.93 -7.59 -8.66
C LYS A 39 -23.52 -7.89 -7.29
N GLY A 40 -23.36 -6.93 -6.37
CA GLY A 40 -23.89 -7.01 -5.01
C GLY A 40 -22.87 -7.42 -3.96
N ASP A 41 -21.75 -8.03 -4.37
CA ASP A 41 -20.70 -8.45 -3.44
C ASP A 41 -19.83 -7.25 -3.01
N GLY A 42 -19.31 -7.32 -1.78
CA GLY A 42 -18.36 -6.36 -1.23
C GLY A 42 -17.03 -7.04 -0.88
N LEU A 43 -15.92 -6.41 -1.25
CA LEU A 43 -14.57 -6.84 -0.88
C LEU A 43 -14.03 -5.89 0.20
N LEU A 44 -13.65 -6.45 1.35
CA LEU A 44 -13.01 -5.73 2.44
C LEU A 44 -11.61 -6.31 2.66
N PHE A 45 -10.62 -5.43 2.76
CA PHE A 45 -9.25 -5.76 3.14
C PHE A 45 -8.66 -4.58 3.94
N TRP A 46 -7.60 -4.85 4.69
CA TRP A 46 -6.92 -3.87 5.53
C TRP A 46 -5.61 -3.45 4.86
N SER A 47 -5.36 -2.15 4.78
CA SER A 47 -4.08 -1.61 4.26
C SER A 47 -3.03 -1.40 5.35
N ILE A 48 -3.37 -1.70 6.60
CA ILE A 48 -2.49 -1.58 7.75
C ILE A 48 -2.63 -2.79 8.67
N THR A 49 -1.53 -3.18 9.32
CA THR A 49 -1.52 -4.20 10.37
C THR A 49 -2.18 -3.68 11.65
N PRO A 50 -2.50 -4.54 12.63
CA PRO A 50 -2.99 -4.11 13.95
C PRO A 50 -2.07 -3.13 14.67
N GLU A 51 -0.77 -3.16 14.37
CA GLU A 51 0.25 -2.24 14.90
C GLU A 51 0.28 -0.89 14.16
N GLY A 52 -0.53 -0.72 13.12
CA GLY A 52 -0.61 0.52 12.33
C GLY A 52 0.51 0.68 11.30
N VAL A 53 1.19 -0.40 10.93
CA VAL A 53 2.20 -0.42 9.86
C VAL A 53 1.52 -0.71 8.52
N ILE A 54 2.00 -0.12 7.42
CA ILE A 54 1.46 -0.41 6.08
C ILE A 54 1.67 -1.89 5.78
N ASP A 55 0.59 -2.59 5.45
CA ASP A 55 0.64 -3.99 5.05
C ASP A 55 0.94 -4.11 3.56
N GLN A 56 2.13 -4.59 3.20
CA GLN A 56 2.54 -4.77 1.80
C GLN A 56 1.71 -5.84 1.09
N GLN A 57 1.21 -6.86 1.80
CA GLN A 57 0.38 -7.91 1.19
C GLN A 57 -0.96 -7.37 0.71
N SER A 58 -1.40 -6.22 1.25
CA SER A 58 -2.62 -5.54 0.82
C SER A 58 -2.52 -4.83 -0.55
N MET A 59 -1.35 -4.89 -1.20
CA MET A 59 -1.17 -4.38 -2.55
C MET A 59 -2.17 -5.07 -3.48
N HIS A 60 -2.95 -4.27 -4.20
CA HIS A 60 -4.05 -4.76 -5.02
C HIS A 60 -4.12 -4.02 -6.34
N ALA A 61 -4.62 -4.73 -7.34
CA ALA A 61 -4.79 -4.24 -8.69
C ALA A 61 -6.17 -4.61 -9.23
N GLY A 62 -6.70 -3.76 -10.12
CA GLY A 62 -7.81 -4.15 -10.98
C GLY A 62 -7.26 -4.77 -12.26
N CYS A 63 -7.55 -6.05 -12.49
CA CYS A 63 -7.16 -6.72 -13.73
C CYS A 63 -7.91 -6.13 -14.94
N PRO A 64 -7.34 -6.24 -16.16
CA PRO A 64 -8.00 -5.76 -17.37
C PRO A 64 -9.40 -6.36 -17.55
N VAL A 65 -10.36 -5.53 -17.96
CA VAL A 65 -11.68 -6.01 -18.39
C VAL A 65 -11.56 -6.44 -19.85
N LEU A 66 -11.95 -7.68 -20.15
CA LEU A 66 -11.73 -8.31 -21.45
C LEU A 66 -12.96 -8.27 -22.34
N GLY A 67 -12.73 -8.37 -23.65
CA GLY A 67 -13.79 -8.38 -24.66
C GLY A 67 -14.53 -7.04 -24.74
N LYS A 68 -15.85 -7.10 -24.70
CA LYS A 68 -16.76 -5.93 -24.76
C LYS A 68 -17.37 -5.59 -23.40
N SER A 69 -16.84 -6.17 -22.33
CA SER A 69 -17.36 -6.01 -20.97
C SER A 69 -17.00 -4.65 -20.37
N VAL A 70 -17.80 -4.22 -19.38
CA VAL A 70 -17.55 -3.02 -18.57
C VAL A 70 -17.72 -3.39 -17.10
N LYS A 71 -16.74 -3.04 -16.28
CA LYS A 71 -16.79 -3.21 -14.82
C LYS A 71 -17.11 -1.88 -14.13
N TRP A 72 -18.12 -1.90 -13.26
CA TRP A 72 -18.44 -0.79 -12.36
C TRP A 72 -18.14 -1.19 -10.91
N THR A 73 -17.51 -0.28 -10.16
CA THR A 73 -17.21 -0.49 -8.73
C THR A 73 -17.44 0.80 -7.94
N ALA A 74 -17.63 0.65 -6.64
CA ALA A 74 -17.65 1.75 -5.68
C ALA A 74 -16.65 1.45 -4.57
N THR A 75 -15.60 2.28 -4.45
CA THR A 75 -14.56 2.12 -3.44
C THR A 75 -14.82 3.06 -2.27
N LYS A 76 -14.82 2.51 -1.04
CA LYS A 76 -14.93 3.30 0.19
C LYS A 76 -13.68 3.10 1.04
N TRP A 77 -12.91 4.18 1.22
CA TRP A 77 -11.81 4.19 2.19
C TRP A 77 -12.30 4.54 3.59
N ILE A 78 -11.81 3.81 4.58
CA ILE A 78 -12.08 4.02 6.00
C ILE A 78 -10.73 4.31 6.69
N HIS A 79 -10.64 5.46 7.34
CA HIS A 79 -9.41 5.91 8.00
C HIS A 79 -9.45 5.55 9.48
N ALA A 80 -8.32 5.07 10.03
CA ALA A 80 -8.16 4.83 11.47
C ALA A 80 -8.15 6.14 12.31
N ARG A 81 -7.96 7.29 11.65
CA ARG A 81 -8.01 8.64 12.25
C ARG A 81 -9.05 9.48 11.50
N PRO A 82 -9.54 10.58 12.09
CA PRO A 82 -10.48 11.46 11.41
C PRO A 82 -9.97 11.88 10.02
N PHE A 83 -10.86 11.84 9.03
CA PHE A 83 -10.53 12.27 7.68
C PHE A 83 -10.16 13.76 7.69
N ARG A 84 -9.02 14.11 7.09
CA ARG A 84 -8.42 15.46 7.13
C ARG A 84 -8.16 15.97 8.56
N HIS A 85 -7.72 15.08 9.46
CA HIS A 85 -7.23 15.51 10.75
C HIS A 85 -6.05 16.49 10.58
N GLN A 86 -6.22 17.72 11.05
CA GLN A 86 -5.15 18.69 11.13
C GLN A 86 -4.33 18.38 12.37
N PHE A 87 -3.16 17.77 12.18
CA PHE A 87 -2.20 17.67 13.27
C PHE A 87 -1.69 19.08 13.56
N PRO A 88 -1.48 19.44 14.84
CA PRO A 88 -0.64 20.59 15.14
C PRO A 88 0.70 20.40 14.43
N PRO A 89 1.32 21.49 13.92
CA PRO A 89 2.62 21.37 13.29
C PRO A 89 3.58 20.69 14.26
N PRO A 90 4.41 19.74 13.79
CA PRO A 90 5.41 19.14 14.64
C PRO A 90 6.34 20.23 15.19
N PRO A 91 6.99 19.99 16.35
CA PRO A 91 8.04 20.87 16.82
C PRO A 91 9.07 21.14 15.72
N ALA A 92 9.61 22.36 15.67
CA ALA A 92 10.70 22.66 14.75
C ALA A 92 11.86 21.68 14.96
N ALA A 93 12.44 21.21 13.86
CA ALA A 93 13.61 20.35 13.92
C ALA A 93 14.80 21.12 14.55
N PRO A 94 15.74 20.42 15.20
CA PRO A 94 16.99 21.03 15.65
C PRO A 94 17.71 21.74 14.50
N PRO A 95 18.46 22.83 14.77
CA PRO A 95 19.32 23.46 13.77
C PRO A 95 20.23 22.42 13.10
N GLY A 96 20.31 22.46 11.77
CA GLY A 96 21.10 21.51 10.99
C GLY A 96 20.43 20.16 10.73
N CYS A 97 19.27 19.85 11.32
CA CYS A 97 18.52 18.65 10.98
C CYS A 97 17.39 18.95 9.98
N ALA A 98 17.64 18.64 8.70
CA ALA A 98 16.67 18.82 7.63
C ALA A 98 16.74 17.69 6.61
N ASP A 99 15.65 17.52 5.87
CA ASP A 99 15.64 16.74 4.64
C ASP A 99 16.07 17.66 3.49
N THR A 100 17.10 17.29 2.75
CA THR A 100 17.63 18.07 1.62
C THR A 100 16.99 17.70 0.29
N VAL A 101 16.22 16.60 0.26
CA VAL A 101 15.55 16.09 -0.95
C VAL A 101 14.09 15.76 -0.67
N ALA A 102 13.22 16.07 -1.65
CA ALA A 102 11.77 15.97 -1.48
C ALA A 102 11.26 14.56 -1.16
N MET A 103 12.01 13.53 -1.58
CA MET A 103 11.61 12.13 -1.45
C MET A 103 11.97 11.48 -0.11
N CYS A 104 12.68 12.18 0.78
CA CYS A 104 13.16 11.63 2.06
C CYS A 104 12.08 10.92 2.87
N LYS A 105 10.90 11.53 2.98
CA LYS A 105 9.78 10.95 3.74
C LYS A 105 9.29 9.63 3.12
N SER A 106 9.22 9.58 1.79
CA SER A 106 8.81 8.38 1.06
C SER A 106 9.83 7.26 1.22
N TRP A 107 11.11 7.57 1.02
CA TRP A 107 12.20 6.61 1.17
C TRP A 107 12.35 6.10 2.60
N ALA A 108 12.22 6.97 3.60
CA ALA A 108 12.20 6.56 5.00
C ALA A 108 11.04 5.60 5.31
N ASN A 109 9.84 5.89 4.79
CA ASN A 109 8.69 4.98 4.91
C ASN A 109 8.91 3.63 4.20
N SER A 110 9.65 3.61 3.10
CA SER A 110 10.05 2.39 2.37
C SER A 110 11.23 1.63 3.02
N GLY A 111 11.73 2.11 4.16
CA GLY A 111 12.79 1.47 4.93
C GLY A 111 14.22 1.81 4.48
N GLU A 112 14.40 2.83 3.65
CA GLU A 112 15.73 3.21 3.13
C GLU A 112 16.70 3.66 4.22
N CYS A 113 16.21 4.16 5.36
CA CYS A 113 17.09 4.48 6.50
C CYS A 113 17.90 3.28 6.98
N LYS A 114 17.41 2.04 6.75
CA LYS A 114 18.13 0.80 7.06
C LYS A 114 18.84 0.22 5.83
N LYS A 115 18.22 0.30 4.65
CA LYS A 115 18.75 -0.29 3.40
C LYS A 115 19.87 0.54 2.77
N ASN A 116 19.76 1.86 2.87
CA ASN A 116 20.69 2.84 2.32
C ASN A 116 21.03 3.92 3.37
N PRO A 117 21.65 3.53 4.51
CA PRO A 117 21.88 4.45 5.62
C PRO A 117 22.85 5.58 5.25
N GLY A 118 23.83 5.35 4.37
CA GLY A 118 24.81 6.37 4.00
C GLY A 118 24.15 7.62 3.41
N PHE A 119 23.39 7.44 2.34
CA PHE A 119 22.66 8.54 1.71
C PHE A 119 21.57 9.11 2.63
N MET A 120 20.81 8.23 3.29
CA MET A 120 19.64 8.63 4.05
C MET A 120 19.99 9.39 5.33
N LEU A 121 21.07 9.03 6.03
CA LEU A 121 21.50 9.75 7.22
C LEU A 121 22.10 11.12 6.89
N GLU A 122 22.66 11.29 5.70
CA GLU A 122 23.23 12.56 5.24
C GLU A 122 22.18 13.51 4.67
N SER A 123 21.32 13.00 3.78
CA SER A 123 20.36 13.83 3.02
C SER A 123 18.95 13.84 3.63
N CYS A 124 18.63 12.89 4.50
CA CYS A 124 17.30 12.65 5.01
C CYS A 124 17.27 12.46 6.53
N ALA A 125 18.17 13.15 7.25
CA ALA A 125 18.35 13.00 8.69
C ALA A 125 17.06 13.22 9.48
N LEU A 126 16.24 14.19 9.05
CA LEU A 126 14.95 14.47 9.67
C LEU A 126 13.96 13.33 9.46
N SER A 127 13.79 12.85 8.22
CA SER A 127 12.93 11.71 7.89
C SER A 127 13.38 10.40 8.53
N CYS A 128 14.69 10.17 8.70
CA CYS A 128 15.24 9.00 9.38
C CYS A 128 15.29 9.12 10.90
N LYS A 129 14.86 10.26 11.46
CA LYS A 129 14.89 10.54 12.91
C LYS A 129 16.30 10.38 13.50
N SER A 130 17.33 10.77 12.74
CA SER A 130 18.74 10.68 13.13
C SER A 130 19.34 12.03 13.51
N CYS A 131 18.51 12.95 14.02
CA CYS A 131 18.93 14.28 14.45
C CYS A 131 19.71 14.29 15.79
N ASP A 132 19.88 13.14 16.45
CA ASP A 132 20.52 13.06 17.77
C ASP A 132 21.96 13.57 17.71
N GLY A 133 22.23 14.67 18.42
CA GLY A 133 23.55 15.32 18.46
C GLY A 133 23.69 16.57 17.57
N MET A 134 22.70 16.86 16.71
CA MET A 134 22.65 18.11 15.94
C MET A 134 22.12 19.23 16.85
N LYS A 135 22.98 20.20 17.18
CA LYS A 135 22.65 21.39 17.97
C LYS A 135 22.88 22.64 17.15
#